data_AF-A0A8B6CX40-F1
#
_entry.id   AF-A0A8B6CX40-F1
#
_cell.length_a   1.000
_cell.length_b   1.000
_cell.length_c   1.000
_cell.angle_alpha   90.00
_cell.angle_beta   90.00
_cell.angle_gamma   90.00
#
_symmetry.space_group_name_H-M   'P 1'
#
loop_
_entity.id
_entity.type
_entity.pdbx_description
1 polymer ?
#
loop_
_entity_poly.entity_id
_entity_poly.type
_entity_poly.pdbx_seq_one_letter_code
_entity_poly.pdbx_strand_id
1 'polypeptide(L)'
;MTQQLNMLSVFLIHTAVMLTITAQHNLTPFGTASQSSPYDFSDISKGKPENAVNSPVSNQFTLTTCSSTKLSDRNIDAAWWMFNFSFNTAYISNVTIYYRENYSYRMDGFKLYVTNTSTIPPVGYLCYKDDHGRPYPAITQTIDCTQLGKYVIYYDDRGSDEGAYIFGPVVELCYVAINGCLKGTWGTNCSYACQPKCIDQHCYPGNGSCVWGCDPQSCLNNTCDINTGACSDGCVPGLTGPFCNMSKYFFK
;
A
#
# COMPACT_ATOMS: atom_id res chain seq x y z
N MET A 1 -47.56 -54.11 -13.08
CA MET A 1 -47.41 -54.23 -11.62
C MET A 1 -45.94 -53.98 -11.29
N THR A 2 -45.62 -53.17 -10.27
CA THR A 2 -44.35 -53.16 -9.45
C THR A 2 -42.97 -53.05 -10.17
N GLN A 3 -41.83 -52.53 -9.68
CA GLN A 3 -41.32 -51.70 -8.55
C GLN A 3 -39.81 -51.41 -8.88
N GLN A 4 -39.05 -50.39 -8.40
CA GLN A 4 -39.28 -49.09 -7.74
C GLN A 4 -37.97 -48.23 -7.75
N LEU A 5 -38.10 -46.89 -7.78
CA LEU A 5 -37.20 -45.81 -7.28
C LEU A 5 -35.67 -45.72 -7.59
N ASN A 6 -35.23 -44.44 -7.79
CA ASN A 6 -33.95 -43.78 -7.40
C ASN A 6 -32.61 -44.24 -8.06
N MET A 7 -31.71 -43.35 -8.51
CA MET A 7 -31.12 -42.21 -7.76
C MET A 7 -30.77 -40.96 -8.61
N LEU A 8 -30.54 -39.84 -7.92
CA LEU A 8 -29.81 -38.66 -8.43
C LEU A 8 -28.28 -38.81 -8.27
N SER A 9 -27.53 -37.82 -8.79
CA SER A 9 -26.15 -37.40 -8.43
C SER A 9 -25.04 -37.74 -9.44
N VAL A 10 -24.75 -36.79 -10.33
CA VAL A 10 -23.40 -36.57 -10.88
C VAL A 10 -23.12 -35.06 -10.78
N PHE A 11 -21.93 -34.69 -10.29
CA PHE A 11 -21.63 -33.33 -9.83
C PHE A 11 -21.26 -32.36 -10.95
N LEU A 12 -21.93 -31.21 -11.01
CA LEU A 12 -21.45 -30.02 -11.73
C LEU A 12 -20.43 -29.28 -10.86
N ILE A 13 -19.14 -29.58 -11.07
CA ILE A 13 -18.03 -28.90 -10.39
C ILE A 13 -17.99 -27.43 -10.84
N HIS A 14 -18.59 -26.54 -10.05
CA HIS A 14 -18.42 -25.10 -10.20
C HIS A 14 -17.04 -24.72 -9.65
N THR A 15 -16.03 -24.69 -10.52
CA THR A 15 -14.78 -23.95 -10.26
C THR A 15 -15.07 -22.45 -10.30
N ALA A 16 -15.74 -21.95 -9.27
CA ALA A 16 -15.90 -20.53 -9.03
C ALA A 16 -14.52 -19.94 -8.67
N VAL A 17 -13.75 -19.55 -9.68
CA VAL A 17 -12.57 -18.71 -9.50
C VAL A 17 -13.07 -17.34 -9.08
N MET A 18 -13.33 -17.20 -7.78
CA MET A 18 -13.69 -15.94 -7.15
C MET A 18 -12.46 -15.04 -7.17
N LEU A 19 -12.26 -14.36 -8.30
CA LEU A 19 -11.44 -13.15 -8.39
C LEU A 19 -12.11 -12.09 -7.50
N THR A 20 -11.86 -12.19 -6.19
CA THR A 20 -12.22 -11.17 -5.22
C THR A 20 -11.32 -9.96 -5.51
N ILE A 21 -11.78 -9.12 -6.45
CA ILE A 21 -11.28 -7.76 -6.65
C ILE A 21 -11.68 -6.99 -5.39
N THR A 22 -10.85 -7.16 -4.35
CA THR A 22 -10.96 -6.42 -3.10
C THR A 22 -10.59 -4.99 -3.44
N ALA A 23 -11.61 -4.13 -3.53
CA ALA A 23 -11.44 -2.70 -3.72
C ALA A 23 -10.78 -2.14 -2.45
N GLN A 24 -9.45 -2.20 -2.42
CA GLN A 24 -8.62 -1.69 -1.35
C GLN A 24 -8.89 -0.19 -1.18
N HIS A 25 -8.87 0.28 0.05
CA HIS A 25 -9.23 1.67 0.32
C HIS A 25 -8.09 2.59 -0.10
N ASN A 26 -8.41 3.63 -0.87
CA ASN A 26 -7.47 4.65 -1.27
C ASN A 26 -7.15 5.54 -0.05
N LEU A 27 -5.94 5.42 0.48
CA LEU A 27 -5.45 6.14 1.66
C LEU A 27 -4.93 7.55 1.36
N THR A 28 -4.79 7.89 0.08
CA THR A 28 -4.27 9.17 -0.42
C THR A 28 -4.97 10.42 0.14
N PRO A 29 -6.31 10.42 0.40
CA PRO A 29 -6.98 11.56 1.04
C PRO A 29 -6.63 11.75 2.54
N PHE A 30 -5.90 10.81 3.16
CA PHE A 30 -5.64 10.76 4.60
C PHE A 30 -4.16 11.01 4.94
N GLY A 31 -3.56 12.01 4.30
CA GLY A 31 -2.20 12.44 4.57
C GLY A 31 -1.84 13.76 3.87
N THR A 32 -0.58 14.14 3.94
CA THR A 32 -0.01 15.32 3.26
C THR A 32 1.20 14.93 2.43
N ALA A 33 1.54 15.75 1.44
CA ALA A 33 2.66 15.53 0.55
C ALA A 33 3.76 16.58 0.76
N SER A 34 5.00 16.24 0.40
CA SER A 34 6.18 17.13 0.45
C SER A 34 7.19 16.70 -0.63
N GLN A 35 8.10 17.59 -1.04
CA GLN A 35 9.08 17.30 -2.10
C GLN A 35 10.38 18.08 -1.93
N SER A 36 11.45 17.67 -2.63
CA SER A 36 12.81 18.22 -2.46
C SER A 36 12.97 19.71 -2.79
N SER A 37 12.19 20.21 -3.75
CA SER A 37 12.28 21.58 -4.27
C SER A 37 10.97 22.00 -4.95
N PRO A 38 10.63 23.30 -5.03
CA PRO A 38 9.53 23.77 -5.87
C PRO A 38 9.87 23.62 -7.37
N TYR A 39 8.85 23.51 -8.22
CA TYR A 39 8.98 23.44 -9.68
C TYR A 39 9.84 24.58 -10.27
N ASP A 40 9.63 25.79 -9.74
CA ASP A 40 10.32 27.01 -10.13
C ASP A 40 10.56 27.85 -8.87
N PHE A 41 11.79 28.30 -8.64
CA PHE A 41 12.12 29.17 -7.50
C PHE A 41 11.42 30.54 -7.58
N SER A 42 11.01 30.98 -8.77
CA SER A 42 10.27 32.23 -8.97
C SER A 42 8.77 32.11 -8.74
N ASP A 43 8.21 30.89 -8.72
CA ASP A 43 6.77 30.68 -8.56
C ASP A 43 6.42 29.38 -7.81
N ILE A 44 6.42 29.50 -6.48
CA ILE A 44 6.01 28.46 -5.52
C ILE A 44 4.51 28.10 -5.57
N SER A 45 3.71 28.71 -6.46
CA SER A 45 2.30 28.33 -6.65
C SER A 45 2.14 27.10 -7.56
N LYS A 46 3.16 26.77 -8.36
CA LYS A 46 3.15 25.76 -9.44
C LYS A 46 3.77 24.44 -8.99
N GLY A 47 3.26 23.32 -9.55
CA GLY A 47 3.91 22.00 -9.42
C GLY A 47 4.01 21.51 -7.97
N LYS A 48 3.05 21.88 -7.12
CA LYS A 48 3.10 21.64 -5.68
C LYS A 48 3.04 20.15 -5.34
N PRO A 49 3.62 19.70 -4.21
CA PRO A 49 3.59 18.30 -3.82
C PRO A 49 2.17 17.77 -3.61
N GLU A 50 1.22 18.60 -3.18
CA GLU A 50 -0.17 18.22 -2.97
C GLU A 50 -0.94 17.94 -4.28
N ASN A 51 -0.48 18.47 -5.42
CA ASN A 51 -1.12 18.20 -6.72
C ASN A 51 -1.16 16.69 -7.01
N ALA A 52 -0.16 15.92 -6.56
CA ALA A 52 -0.10 14.47 -6.73
C ALA A 52 -1.06 13.66 -5.82
N VAL A 53 -1.80 14.30 -4.91
CA VAL A 53 -2.76 13.66 -4.00
C VAL A 53 -4.18 14.23 -4.09
N ASN A 54 -4.32 15.39 -4.74
CA ASN A 54 -5.59 15.98 -5.09
C ASN A 54 -6.23 15.23 -6.27
N SER A 55 -7.50 14.86 -6.17
CA SER A 55 -8.32 14.56 -7.36
C SER A 55 -8.51 15.86 -8.16
N PRO A 56 -8.29 15.90 -9.48
CA PRO A 56 -8.70 14.84 -10.40
C PRO A 56 -7.57 14.17 -11.21
N VAL A 57 -7.80 12.92 -11.61
CA VAL A 57 -6.88 12.13 -12.44
C VAL A 57 -6.79 12.71 -13.85
N SER A 58 -5.74 13.48 -14.12
CA SER A 58 -5.36 13.96 -15.44
C SER A 58 -3.84 13.90 -15.59
N ASN A 59 -3.37 13.05 -16.51
CA ASN A 59 -1.95 12.89 -16.79
C ASN A 59 -1.40 14.04 -17.67
N GLN A 60 -2.29 14.94 -18.13
CA GLN A 60 -1.93 16.21 -18.77
C GLN A 60 -1.34 17.18 -17.74
N PHE A 61 -0.09 17.61 -17.96
CA PHE A 61 0.57 18.56 -17.08
C PHE A 61 -0.06 19.96 -17.18
N THR A 62 -0.65 20.38 -16.07
CA THR A 62 -0.98 21.77 -15.78
C THR A 62 -0.34 22.15 -14.44
N LEU A 63 -0.30 23.44 -14.15
CA LEU A 63 0.27 23.99 -12.92
C LEU A 63 -0.40 23.45 -11.63
N THR A 64 -1.62 22.89 -11.78
CA THR A 64 -2.51 22.41 -10.71
C THR A 64 -2.85 20.92 -10.77
N THR A 65 -2.40 20.15 -11.78
CA THR A 65 -2.72 18.72 -11.92
C THR A 65 -1.57 17.77 -11.62
N CYS A 66 -0.32 18.24 -11.57
CA CYS A 66 0.81 17.38 -11.19
C CYS A 66 1.75 18.08 -10.22
N SER A 67 2.39 17.32 -9.33
CA SER A 67 3.56 17.78 -8.61
C SER A 67 4.75 17.82 -9.56
N SER A 68 5.71 18.69 -9.30
CA SER A 68 7.00 18.66 -9.96
C SER A 68 8.08 19.35 -9.13
N THR A 69 9.23 18.70 -8.97
CA THR A 69 10.43 19.34 -8.43
C THR A 69 11.06 20.28 -9.46
N LYS A 70 12.09 21.04 -9.06
CA LYS A 70 12.82 21.91 -9.97
C LYS A 70 13.30 21.16 -11.21
N LEU A 71 12.99 21.69 -12.40
CA LEU A 71 13.54 21.18 -13.66
C LEU A 71 14.90 21.85 -13.97
N SER A 72 15.75 21.13 -14.71
CA SER A 72 16.93 21.71 -15.41
C SER A 72 18.05 22.22 -14.50
N ASP A 73 18.27 21.58 -13.35
CA ASP A 73 19.39 21.90 -12.46
C ASP A 73 20.38 20.74 -12.34
N ARG A 74 21.57 20.94 -12.91
CA ARG A 74 22.65 19.95 -12.90
C ARG A 74 23.37 19.83 -11.55
N ASN A 75 22.97 20.62 -10.55
CA ASN A 75 23.52 20.59 -9.18
C ASN A 75 22.55 19.89 -8.20
N ILE A 76 21.51 19.22 -8.70
CA ILE A 76 20.62 18.37 -7.90
C ILE A 76 21.15 16.93 -7.97
N ASP A 77 21.71 16.44 -6.86
CA ASP A 77 22.17 15.05 -6.74
C ASP A 77 21.00 14.06 -6.56
N ALA A 78 19.85 14.54 -6.05
CA ALA A 78 18.65 13.72 -5.88
C ALA A 78 17.35 14.54 -5.83
N ALA A 79 16.27 14.01 -6.39
CA ALA A 79 14.91 14.52 -6.30
C ALA A 79 14.00 13.53 -5.58
N TRP A 80 13.04 14.03 -4.79
CA TRP A 80 12.16 13.18 -4.01
C TRP A 80 10.80 13.81 -3.76
N TRP A 81 9.82 12.94 -3.54
CA TRP A 81 8.47 13.28 -3.12
C TRP A 81 8.03 12.28 -2.05
N MET A 82 7.47 12.78 -0.95
CA MET A 82 7.13 12.01 0.24
C MET A 82 5.69 12.29 0.64
N PHE A 83 4.88 11.23 0.66
CA PHE A 83 3.61 11.19 1.34
C PHE A 83 3.80 10.89 2.82
N ASN A 84 3.02 11.54 3.67
CA ASN A 84 3.01 11.41 5.13
C ASN A 84 1.57 11.17 5.57
N PHE A 85 1.23 9.97 6.06
CA PHE A 85 -0.13 9.68 6.52
C PHE A 85 -0.52 10.56 7.72
N SER A 86 -1.81 10.87 7.88
CA SER A 86 -2.32 11.58 9.06
C SER A 86 -2.29 10.73 10.34
N PHE A 87 -2.28 9.40 10.20
CA PHE A 87 -2.17 8.42 11.28
C PHE A 87 -0.76 7.83 11.39
N ASN A 88 -0.44 7.09 12.45
CA ASN A 88 0.94 6.66 12.74
C ASN A 88 1.48 5.55 11.82
N THR A 89 0.63 4.65 11.31
CA THR A 89 1.05 3.57 10.39
C THR A 89 -0.11 3.06 9.54
N ALA A 90 0.04 3.00 8.22
CA ALA A 90 -0.81 2.19 7.33
C ALA A 90 -0.19 0.82 7.09
N TYR A 91 -1.04 -0.16 6.78
CA TYR A 91 -0.71 -1.25 5.86
C TYR A 91 -0.90 -0.71 4.43
N ILE A 92 0.18 -0.51 3.69
CA ILE A 92 0.15 -0.31 2.24
C ILE A 92 0.06 -1.69 1.59
N SER A 93 -0.79 -1.83 0.57
CA SER A 93 -0.89 -3.05 -0.25
C SER A 93 -0.28 -2.84 -1.64
N ASN A 94 -0.58 -1.72 -2.27
CA ASN A 94 0.07 -1.26 -3.50
C ASN A 94 0.00 0.27 -3.63
N VAL A 95 0.77 0.80 -4.58
CA VAL A 95 0.77 2.20 -4.96
C VAL A 95 0.61 2.30 -6.47
N THR A 96 -0.46 2.92 -6.95
CA THR A 96 -0.63 3.25 -8.38
C THR A 96 -0.18 4.68 -8.64
N ILE A 97 0.90 4.82 -9.41
CA ILE A 97 1.47 6.10 -9.81
C ILE A 97 0.96 6.47 -11.21
N TYR A 98 0.54 7.72 -11.36
CA TYR A 98 0.11 8.34 -12.61
C TYR A 98 1.12 9.42 -12.97
N TYR A 99 1.90 9.18 -14.01
CA TYR A 99 2.94 10.07 -14.50
C TYR A 99 2.40 11.08 -15.51
N ARG A 100 3.21 12.11 -15.79
CA ARG A 100 2.99 13.06 -16.87
C ARG A 100 3.00 12.39 -18.25
N GLU A 101 1.97 12.63 -19.07
CA GLU A 101 1.90 12.11 -20.45
C GLU A 101 3.10 12.54 -21.30
N ASN A 102 3.70 11.58 -22.02
CA ASN A 102 4.87 11.77 -22.89
C ASN A 102 6.20 12.10 -22.15
N TYR A 103 6.22 12.08 -20.81
CA TYR A 103 7.42 12.39 -20.00
C TYR A 103 7.83 11.28 -19.04
N SER A 104 7.29 10.05 -19.16
CA SER A 104 7.67 8.94 -18.26
C SER A 104 9.15 8.53 -18.35
N TYR A 105 9.86 8.92 -19.42
CA TYR A 105 11.32 8.79 -19.50
C TYR A 105 12.05 9.53 -18.36
N ARG A 106 11.45 10.58 -17.77
CA ARG A 106 12.01 11.28 -16.60
C ARG A 106 11.94 10.49 -15.30
N MET A 107 11.15 9.42 -15.27
CA MET A 107 11.00 8.53 -14.10
C MET A 107 12.00 7.37 -14.14
N ASP A 108 12.84 7.29 -15.18
CA ASP A 108 13.87 6.29 -15.41
C ASP A 108 14.80 6.09 -14.19
N GLY A 109 14.87 4.87 -13.67
CA GLY A 109 15.78 4.46 -12.59
C GLY A 109 15.32 4.81 -11.16
N PHE A 110 14.11 5.33 -10.98
CA PHE A 110 13.57 5.73 -9.66
C PHE A 110 13.42 4.57 -8.66
N LYS A 111 13.20 4.93 -7.38
CA LYS A 111 12.93 4.00 -6.28
C LYS A 111 11.68 4.43 -5.52
N LEU A 112 10.86 3.45 -5.11
CA LEU A 112 9.73 3.65 -4.21
C LEU A 112 10.00 2.95 -2.88
N TYR A 113 9.84 3.69 -1.78
CA TYR A 113 10.04 3.19 -0.42
C TYR A 113 8.78 3.31 0.43
N VAL A 114 8.59 2.33 1.33
CA VAL A 114 7.69 2.42 2.49
C VAL A 114 8.55 2.43 3.75
N THR A 115 8.33 3.41 4.64
CA THR A 115 9.16 3.59 5.84
C THR A 115 8.42 4.25 7.00
N ASN A 116 9.01 4.16 8.20
CA ASN A 116 8.56 4.84 9.41
C ASN A 116 9.36 6.13 9.72
N THR A 117 10.36 6.49 8.90
CA THR A 117 11.18 7.69 9.08
C THR A 117 11.17 8.60 7.84
N SER A 118 11.10 9.92 8.04
CA SER A 118 11.20 10.92 6.97
C SER A 118 12.66 11.23 6.58
N THR A 119 13.53 10.21 6.61
CA THR A 119 14.97 10.36 6.30
C THR A 119 15.18 10.34 4.79
N ILE A 120 16.06 11.22 4.29
CA ILE A 120 16.50 11.25 2.90
C ILE A 120 18.04 11.15 2.89
N PRO A 121 18.66 10.25 2.10
CA PRO A 121 18.04 9.20 1.28
C PRO A 121 17.19 8.23 2.11
N PRO A 122 16.11 7.64 1.54
CA PRO A 122 15.21 6.77 2.29
C PRO A 122 15.89 5.52 2.87
N VAL A 123 15.66 5.30 4.16
CA VAL A 123 15.96 4.04 4.85
C VAL A 123 14.64 3.38 5.22
N GLY A 124 14.40 2.16 4.77
CA GLY A 124 13.13 1.45 4.92
C GLY A 124 13.00 0.30 3.95
N TYR A 125 11.77 -0.14 3.68
CA TYR A 125 11.51 -1.18 2.69
C TYR A 125 11.49 -0.59 1.28
N LEU A 126 12.34 -1.10 0.40
CA LEU A 126 12.34 -0.78 -1.02
C LEU A 126 11.21 -1.57 -1.69
N CYS A 127 10.07 -0.92 -1.95
CA CYS A 127 8.93 -1.50 -2.65
C CYS A 127 9.27 -1.84 -4.10
N TYR A 128 9.96 -0.91 -4.76
CA TYR A 128 10.25 -0.98 -6.18
C TYR A 128 11.50 -0.18 -6.49
N LYS A 129 12.24 -0.65 -7.48
CA LYS A 129 13.30 0.09 -8.15
C LYS A 129 13.12 -0.14 -9.64
N ASP A 130 13.15 0.93 -10.41
CA ASP A 130 13.08 0.87 -11.86
C ASP A 130 14.42 0.37 -12.44
N ASP A 131 14.32 -0.36 -13.55
CA ASP A 131 15.49 -0.86 -14.28
C ASP A 131 15.88 0.14 -15.37
N HIS A 132 17.00 0.81 -15.12
CA HIS A 132 17.47 1.99 -15.85
C HIS A 132 17.56 1.77 -17.38
N GLY A 133 17.00 2.71 -18.13
CA GLY A 133 17.00 2.75 -19.58
C GLY A 133 15.62 2.46 -20.19
N ARG A 134 15.61 1.85 -21.40
CA ARG A 134 14.38 1.52 -22.12
C ARG A 134 14.00 0.03 -21.93
N PRO A 135 12.70 -0.31 -21.82
CA PRO A 135 11.54 0.57 -21.96
C PRO A 135 11.18 1.32 -20.66
N TYR A 136 10.90 2.62 -20.79
CA TYR A 136 10.50 3.47 -19.67
C TYR A 136 9.15 3.04 -19.06
N PRO A 137 8.88 3.42 -17.79
CA PRO A 137 7.60 3.17 -17.13
C PRO A 137 6.37 3.57 -17.96
N ALA A 138 5.33 2.75 -17.90
CA ALA A 138 4.02 3.08 -18.44
C ALA A 138 3.43 4.27 -17.68
N ILE A 139 2.70 5.15 -18.38
CA ILE A 139 2.20 6.44 -17.85
C ILE A 139 1.27 6.23 -16.62
N THR A 140 0.68 5.04 -16.47
CA THR A 140 0.12 4.56 -15.20
C THR A 140 0.80 3.24 -14.83
N GLN A 141 1.31 3.15 -13.60
CA GLN A 141 2.06 2.00 -13.09
C GLN A 141 1.56 1.64 -11.69
N THR A 142 1.14 0.39 -11.48
CA THR A 142 0.82 -0.13 -10.14
C THR A 142 2.01 -0.93 -9.61
N ILE A 143 2.43 -0.61 -8.39
CA ILE A 143 3.52 -1.25 -7.67
C ILE A 143 2.95 -1.95 -6.45
N ASP A 144 2.97 -3.27 -6.42
CA ASP A 144 2.63 -4.04 -5.22
C ASP A 144 3.68 -3.82 -4.12
N CYS A 145 3.24 -3.47 -2.91
CA CYS A 145 4.11 -3.29 -1.76
C CYS A 145 3.33 -3.50 -0.46
N THR A 146 3.34 -4.76 0.01
CA THR A 146 2.61 -5.26 1.18
C THR A 146 3.37 -4.97 2.48
N GLN A 147 3.33 -3.72 2.95
CA GLN A 147 4.19 -3.26 4.06
C GLN A 147 3.54 -2.27 5.02
N LEU A 148 4.07 -2.22 6.26
CA LEU A 148 3.73 -1.18 7.24
C LEU A 148 4.60 0.07 7.05
N GLY A 149 3.99 1.26 7.04
CA GLY A 149 4.73 2.52 7.05
C GLY A 149 3.95 3.76 7.48
N LYS A 150 4.69 4.78 7.87
CA LYS A 150 4.25 6.17 8.12
C LYS A 150 4.38 7.05 6.87
N TYR A 151 5.31 6.70 5.97
CA TYR A 151 5.64 7.43 4.76
C TYR A 151 5.71 6.52 3.55
N VAL A 152 5.31 7.06 2.39
CA VAL A 152 5.62 6.52 1.06
C VAL A 152 6.51 7.54 0.35
N ILE A 153 7.70 7.13 -0.10
CA ILE A 153 8.69 8.05 -0.67
C ILE A 153 9.10 7.59 -2.07
N TYR A 154 8.82 8.43 -3.07
CA TYR A 154 9.46 8.38 -4.39
C TYR A 154 10.83 9.07 -4.28
N TYR A 155 11.88 8.40 -4.73
CA TYR A 155 13.25 8.88 -4.65
C TYR A 155 14.04 8.55 -5.93
N ASP A 156 14.65 9.57 -6.53
CA ASP A 156 15.52 9.48 -7.69
C ASP A 156 16.87 10.15 -7.38
N ASP A 157 17.96 9.44 -7.63
CA ASP A 157 19.36 9.87 -7.46
C ASP A 157 20.19 9.64 -8.73
N ARG A 158 19.53 9.66 -9.89
CA ARG A 158 20.14 9.45 -11.21
C ARG A 158 19.63 10.44 -12.26
N GLY A 159 18.31 10.56 -12.38
CA GLY A 159 17.66 11.11 -13.56
C GLY A 159 17.77 10.21 -14.79
N SER A 160 17.13 10.63 -15.88
CA SER A 160 16.99 9.85 -17.12
C SER A 160 18.24 9.81 -17.98
N ASP A 161 18.54 8.65 -18.58
CA ASP A 161 19.54 8.55 -19.65
C ASP A 161 19.18 9.44 -20.86
N GLU A 162 17.90 9.53 -21.24
CA GLU A 162 17.41 10.40 -22.32
C GLU A 162 17.15 11.84 -21.85
N GLY A 163 18.20 12.44 -21.30
CA GLY A 163 18.19 13.82 -20.80
C GLY A 163 19.25 14.13 -19.75
N ALA A 164 20.05 13.13 -19.33
CA ALA A 164 21.02 13.20 -18.23
C ALA A 164 21.88 14.47 -18.22
N TYR A 165 22.38 14.86 -19.40
CA TYR A 165 23.24 16.03 -19.57
C TYR A 165 22.56 17.40 -19.35
N ILE A 166 21.24 17.47 -19.13
CA ILE A 166 20.51 18.74 -19.03
C ILE A 166 19.64 18.83 -17.77
N PHE A 167 18.91 17.77 -17.41
CA PHE A 167 17.78 17.91 -16.48
C PHE A 167 18.04 17.52 -15.01
N GLY A 168 18.95 16.56 -14.76
CA GLY A 168 19.14 15.96 -13.44
C GLY A 168 17.97 15.06 -12.99
N PRO A 169 17.99 14.56 -11.75
CA PRO A 169 16.88 13.85 -11.12
C PRO A 169 15.61 14.72 -11.02
N VAL A 170 14.45 14.17 -11.37
CA VAL A 170 13.17 14.93 -11.41
C VAL A 170 11.98 14.09 -10.96
N VAL A 171 11.16 14.67 -10.08
CA VAL A 171 9.79 14.21 -9.79
C VAL A 171 8.80 14.92 -10.72
N GLU A 172 7.89 14.18 -11.36
CA GLU A 172 6.70 14.69 -12.05
C GLU A 172 5.52 13.71 -11.90
N LEU A 173 4.75 13.84 -10.80
CA LEU A 173 3.68 12.91 -10.43
C LEU A 173 2.32 13.60 -10.52
N CYS A 174 1.41 13.08 -11.35
CA CYS A 174 0.07 13.65 -11.54
C CYS A 174 -0.97 13.09 -10.57
N TYR A 175 -0.84 11.81 -10.18
CA TYR A 175 -1.57 11.25 -9.04
C TYR A 175 -0.81 10.06 -8.44
N VAL A 176 -0.91 9.84 -7.13
CA VAL A 176 -0.31 8.70 -6.42
C VAL A 176 -1.38 8.05 -5.55
N ALA A 177 -2.06 7.03 -6.09
CA ALA A 177 -3.09 6.28 -5.37
C ALA A 177 -2.44 5.23 -4.45
N ILE A 178 -2.31 5.54 -3.16
CA ILE A 178 -1.77 4.62 -2.15
C ILE A 178 -2.93 3.79 -1.60
N ASN A 179 -2.98 2.49 -1.92
CA ASN A 179 -4.09 1.61 -1.54
C ASN A 179 -3.70 0.71 -0.36
N GLY A 180 -4.60 0.53 0.60
CA GLY A 180 -4.31 -0.22 1.81
C GLY A 180 -5.36 -0.03 2.91
N CYS A 181 -4.95 -0.16 4.18
CA CYS A 181 -5.74 0.21 5.35
C CYS A 181 -4.89 0.80 6.49
N LEU A 182 -5.55 1.42 7.48
CA LEU A 182 -4.92 1.74 8.76
C LEU A 182 -4.43 0.45 9.45
N LYS A 183 -3.29 0.49 10.17
CA LYS A 183 -2.87 -0.67 10.99
C LYS A 183 -3.98 -1.02 11.99
N GLY A 184 -4.47 -2.26 11.94
CA GLY A 184 -5.58 -2.74 12.77
C GLY A 184 -6.93 -2.83 12.07
N THR A 185 -7.06 -2.47 10.78
CA THR A 185 -8.32 -2.62 10.02
C THR A 185 -8.16 -3.19 8.61
N TRP A 186 -9.26 -3.72 8.05
CA TRP A 186 -9.32 -4.37 6.74
C TRP A 186 -10.71 -4.27 6.10
N GLY A 187 -10.80 -4.79 4.86
CA GLY A 187 -12.01 -4.88 4.05
C GLY A 187 -12.38 -3.56 3.36
N THR A 188 -13.54 -3.55 2.70
CA THR A 188 -14.05 -2.36 1.99
C THR A 188 -14.09 -1.16 2.93
N ASN A 189 -13.45 -0.05 2.52
CA ASN A 189 -13.30 1.16 3.33
C ASN A 189 -12.75 0.92 4.76
N CYS A 190 -11.92 -0.12 4.93
CA CYS A 190 -11.23 -0.44 6.19
C CYS A 190 -12.17 -0.51 7.41
N SER A 191 -13.41 -0.94 7.18
CA SER A 191 -14.50 -0.84 8.15
C SER A 191 -14.56 -2.00 9.15
N TYR A 192 -13.74 -3.04 8.97
CA TYR A 192 -13.61 -4.16 9.90
C TYR A 192 -12.29 -4.09 10.67
N ALA A 193 -12.32 -4.37 11.97
CA ALA A 193 -11.10 -4.54 12.75
C ALA A 193 -10.39 -5.86 12.40
N CYS A 194 -9.07 -5.88 12.47
CA CYS A 194 -8.29 -7.12 12.49
C CYS A 194 -8.74 -8.01 13.66
N GLN A 195 -8.51 -9.32 13.55
CA GLN A 195 -8.81 -10.23 14.66
C GLN A 195 -7.94 -9.87 15.86
N PRO A 196 -8.50 -9.77 17.10
CA PRO A 196 -7.75 -9.36 18.29
C PRO A 196 -6.52 -10.20 18.62
N LYS A 197 -6.42 -11.39 18.02
CA LYS A 197 -5.30 -12.34 18.15
C LYS A 197 -4.24 -12.23 17.06
N CYS A 198 -4.43 -11.45 15.98
CA CYS A 198 -3.33 -11.19 15.04
C CYS A 198 -2.18 -10.49 15.78
N ILE A 199 -0.95 -10.99 15.61
CA ILE A 199 0.24 -10.35 16.20
C ILE A 199 0.27 -8.88 15.79
N ASP A 200 0.48 -7.99 16.76
CA ASP A 200 0.52 -6.54 16.55
C ASP A 200 -0.76 -5.90 15.95
N GLN A 201 -1.92 -6.60 16.01
CA GLN A 201 -3.14 -6.26 15.25
C GLN A 201 -2.87 -6.16 13.74
N HIS A 202 -1.95 -6.97 13.20
CA HIS A 202 -1.50 -6.88 11.83
C HIS A 202 -2.19 -7.93 10.94
N CYS A 203 -3.16 -7.49 10.15
CA CYS A 203 -3.89 -8.30 9.18
C CYS A 203 -3.85 -7.70 7.77
N TYR A 204 -4.09 -8.53 6.75
CA TYR A 204 -4.09 -8.11 5.35
C TYR A 204 -5.35 -7.29 5.00
N PRO A 205 -5.23 -6.10 4.39
CA PRO A 205 -6.38 -5.25 4.07
C PRO A 205 -7.46 -5.88 3.19
N GLY A 206 -7.11 -6.87 2.36
CA GLY A 206 -8.07 -7.53 1.47
C GLY A 206 -9.02 -8.52 2.14
N ASN A 207 -8.57 -9.25 3.17
CA ASN A 207 -9.29 -10.43 3.69
C ASN A 207 -9.23 -10.62 5.23
N GLY A 208 -8.48 -9.79 5.97
CA GLY A 208 -8.42 -9.84 7.42
C GLY A 208 -7.61 -10.97 8.05
N SER A 209 -6.93 -11.83 7.26
CA SER A 209 -6.06 -12.87 7.81
C SER A 209 -4.78 -12.27 8.41
N CYS A 210 -4.22 -12.91 9.44
CA CYS A 210 -3.11 -12.34 10.21
C CYS A 210 -1.77 -12.47 9.45
N VAL A 211 -1.09 -11.34 9.23
CA VAL A 211 0.08 -11.26 8.33
C VAL A 211 1.32 -11.91 8.93
N TRP A 212 1.50 -11.80 10.25
CA TRP A 212 2.58 -12.45 11.00
C TRP A 212 2.09 -13.65 11.81
N GLY A 213 0.90 -14.18 11.52
CA GLY A 213 0.23 -15.16 12.35
C GLY A 213 -0.52 -14.56 13.55
N CYS A 214 -1.05 -15.44 14.38
CA CYS A 214 -1.78 -15.12 15.60
C CYS A 214 -0.93 -15.37 16.85
N ASP A 215 -1.12 -14.56 17.91
CA ASP A 215 -0.53 -14.79 19.23
C ASP A 215 -1.16 -16.02 19.89
N PRO A 216 -0.41 -17.11 20.07
CA PRO A 216 -0.96 -18.37 20.51
C PRO A 216 -0.93 -18.57 22.03
N GLN A 217 -0.39 -17.63 22.83
CA GLN A 217 -0.11 -17.86 24.26
C GLN A 217 -1.34 -18.18 25.13
N SER A 218 -2.54 -17.88 24.64
CA SER A 218 -3.82 -18.19 25.31
C SER A 218 -4.46 -19.50 24.82
N CYS A 219 -3.96 -20.06 23.73
CA CYS A 219 -4.42 -21.31 23.13
C CYS A 219 -3.76 -22.51 23.80
N LEU A 220 -4.49 -23.62 23.90
CA LEU A 220 -3.89 -24.90 24.27
C LEU A 220 -2.82 -25.27 23.21
N ASN A 221 -1.74 -25.93 23.65
CA ASN A 221 -0.57 -26.31 22.84
C ASN A 221 0.16 -25.16 22.10
N ASN A 222 -0.27 -23.91 22.28
CA ASN A 222 0.09 -22.76 21.43
C ASN A 222 -0.33 -22.92 19.95
N THR A 223 -1.50 -23.50 19.68
CA THR A 223 -2.03 -23.68 18.31
C THR A 223 -3.19 -22.73 18.00
N CYS A 224 -3.09 -21.94 16.92
CA CYS A 224 -4.17 -21.08 16.43
C CYS A 224 -4.25 -21.05 14.88
N ASP A 225 -5.45 -20.89 14.33
CA ASP A 225 -5.66 -20.71 12.89
C ASP A 225 -5.32 -19.27 12.46
N ILE A 226 -4.49 -19.14 11.41
CA ILE A 226 -3.95 -17.87 10.92
C ILE A 226 -5.00 -16.96 10.25
N ASN A 227 -6.13 -17.52 9.82
CA ASN A 227 -7.16 -16.79 9.06
C ASN A 227 -8.20 -16.16 9.98
N THR A 228 -8.56 -16.87 11.05
CA THR A 228 -9.59 -16.51 12.03
C THR A 228 -9.01 -16.01 13.35
N GLY A 229 -7.75 -16.34 13.66
CA GLY A 229 -7.15 -16.13 14.99
C GLY A 229 -7.69 -17.04 16.08
N ALA A 230 -8.50 -18.05 15.74
CA ALA A 230 -9.13 -18.95 16.70
C ALA A 230 -8.18 -20.06 17.17
N CYS A 231 -8.25 -20.42 18.45
CA CYS A 231 -7.46 -21.50 19.04
C CYS A 231 -8.08 -22.86 18.68
N SER A 232 -7.42 -23.66 17.84
CA SER A 232 -7.94 -24.96 17.37
C SER A 232 -8.12 -25.96 18.50
N ASP A 233 -7.20 -25.93 19.48
CA ASP A 233 -7.07 -26.95 20.52
C ASP A 233 -7.81 -26.53 21.81
N GLY A 234 -8.53 -25.39 21.77
CA GLY A 234 -9.16 -24.76 22.93
C GLY A 234 -8.21 -23.83 23.70
N CYS A 235 -8.53 -23.57 24.97
CA CYS A 235 -7.87 -22.54 25.79
C CYS A 235 -7.02 -23.10 26.92
N VAL A 236 -6.00 -22.33 27.32
CA VAL A 236 -5.32 -22.55 28.60
C VAL A 236 -6.29 -22.38 29.79
N PRO A 237 -6.04 -23.02 30.94
CA PRO A 237 -6.94 -22.96 32.10
C PRO A 237 -7.29 -21.54 32.54
N GLY A 238 -8.57 -21.32 32.89
CA GLY A 238 -9.11 -20.02 33.28
C GLY A 238 -9.64 -19.17 32.13
N LEU A 239 -9.33 -19.47 30.86
CA LEU A 239 -9.82 -18.74 29.69
C LEU A 239 -10.93 -19.48 28.93
N THR A 240 -11.66 -18.74 28.08
CA THR A 240 -12.81 -19.19 27.30
C THR A 240 -13.03 -18.33 26.05
N GLY A 241 -13.90 -18.78 25.14
CA GLY A 241 -14.16 -18.19 23.83
C GLY A 241 -13.26 -18.75 22.70
N PRO A 242 -13.61 -18.57 21.42
CA PRO A 242 -12.85 -19.10 20.28
C PRO A 242 -11.43 -18.52 20.18
N PHE A 243 -11.23 -17.31 20.70
CA PHE A 243 -9.93 -16.59 20.71
C PHE A 243 -9.20 -16.68 22.05
N CYS A 244 -9.78 -17.40 23.03
CA CYS A 244 -9.26 -17.54 24.39
C CYS A 244 -8.86 -16.21 25.03
N ASN A 245 -9.76 -15.22 24.95
CA ASN A 245 -9.57 -13.85 25.42
C ASN A 245 -10.57 -13.44 26.52
N MET A 246 -11.55 -14.30 26.84
CA MET A 246 -12.49 -14.09 27.95
C MET A 246 -12.05 -14.92 29.17
N SER A 247 -12.15 -14.34 30.36
CA SER A 247 -11.90 -15.04 31.63
C SER A 247 -13.15 -15.77 32.12
N LYS A 248 -12.98 -17.01 32.61
CA LYS A 248 -14.05 -17.80 33.24
C LYS A 248 -14.48 -17.29 34.62
N TYR A 249 -13.77 -16.30 35.18
CA TYR A 249 -13.96 -15.84 36.56
C TYR A 249 -14.75 -14.53 36.72
N PHE A 250 -15.20 -13.91 35.61
CA PHE A 250 -15.97 -12.65 35.64
C PHE A 250 -17.49 -12.80 35.91
N PHE A 251 -17.93 -13.98 36.37
CA PHE A 251 -19.31 -14.21 36.83
C PHE A 251 -19.31 -14.69 38.29
N LYS A 252 -19.31 -13.71 39.21
CA LYS A 252 -19.64 -13.84 40.64
C LYS A 252 -20.24 -12.54 41.15
#